data_AF-A0A1Q4UVB6-F1
#
_entry.id   AF-A0A1Q4UVB6-F1
#
_cell.length_a   1.000
_cell.length_b   1.000
_cell.length_c   1.000
_cell.angle_alpha   90.00
_cell.angle_beta   90.00
_cell.angle_gamma   90.00
#
_symmetry.space_group_name_H-M   'P 1'
#
loop_
_entity.id
_entity.type
_entity.pdbx_description
1 polymer ?
#
loop_
_entity_poly.entity_id
_entity_poly.type
_entity_poly.pdbx_seq_one_letter_code
_entity_poly.pdbx_strand_id
1 'polypeptide(L)'
;MNISPEIEGRLKNLLAHFNVNVAMSHKVAKHLTPLPASEKEALRQEFKLRLKENLLGAAEFRRFTACSARDEKTARQFFRDVYAYAFEDGEEPDVADY
;
A
#
# COMPACT_ATOMS: atom_id res chain seq x y z
N MET A 1 -1.51 14.54 13.53
CA MET A 1 -0.10 14.13 13.30
C MET A 1 0.42 14.93 12.11
N ASN A 2 1.54 15.65 12.25
CA ASN A 2 2.20 16.28 11.09
C ASN A 2 3.05 15.21 10.41
N ILE A 3 2.48 14.55 9.41
CA ILE A 3 3.19 13.56 8.61
C ILE A 3 4.12 14.32 7.67
N SER A 4 5.38 13.88 7.56
CA SER A 4 6.30 14.47 6.57
C SER A 4 5.74 14.20 5.16
N PRO A 5 5.70 15.21 4.26
CA PRO A 5 5.32 15.03 2.85
C PRO A 5 6.09 13.90 2.16
N GLU A 6 7.31 13.61 2.64
CA GLU A 6 8.13 12.51 2.15
C GLU A 6 7.53 11.14 2.43
N ILE A 7 7.00 10.91 3.64
CA ILE A 7 6.41 9.62 4.02
C ILE A 7 5.10 9.39 3.26
N GLU A 8 4.30 10.44 3.07
CA GLU A 8 3.12 10.37 2.22
C GLU A 8 3.49 10.03 0.76
N GLY A 9 4.54 10.67 0.22
CA GLY A 9 5.04 10.39 -1.13
C GLY A 9 5.52 8.93 -1.27
N ARG A 10 6.24 8.42 -0.27
CA ARG A 10 6.69 7.02 -0.22
C ARG A 10 5.52 6.04 -0.18
N LEU A 11 4.48 6.31 0.61
CA LEU A 11 3.29 5.46 0.65
C LEU A 11 2.58 5.42 -0.70
N LYS A 12 2.39 6.58 -1.36
CA LYS A 12 1.81 6.63 -2.70
C LYS A 12 2.63 5.83 -3.71
N ASN A 13 3.96 5.95 -3.65
CA ASN A 13 4.86 5.19 -4.51
C ASN A 13 4.74 3.69 -4.26
N LEU A 14 4.72 3.25 -2.99
CA LEU A 14 4.52 1.85 -2.62
C LEU A 14 3.21 1.32 -3.21
N LEU A 15 2.08 2.01 -3.00
CA LEU A 15 0.79 1.58 -3.52
C LEU A 15 0.73 1.56 -5.06
N ALA A 16 1.45 2.45 -5.73
CA ALA A 16 1.53 2.48 -7.20
C ALA A 16 2.24 1.26 -7.80
N HIS A 17 3.00 0.47 -7.02
CA HIS A 17 3.61 -0.78 -7.51
C HIS A 17 2.56 -1.82 -7.88
N PHE A 18 1.37 -1.73 -7.30
CA PHE A 18 0.22 -2.60 -7.58
C PHE A 18 -0.66 -2.08 -8.71
N ASN A 19 -0.21 -1.09 -9.47
CA ASN A 19 -0.91 -0.72 -10.70
C ASN A 19 -0.76 -1.85 -11.72
N VAL A 20 -1.89 -2.40 -12.21
CA VAL A 20 -1.87 -3.54 -13.13
C VAL A 20 -1.20 -3.23 -14.47
N ASN A 21 -1.14 -1.95 -14.86
CA ASN A 21 -0.45 -1.53 -16.08
C ASN A 21 1.07 -1.46 -15.90
N VAL A 22 1.55 -1.48 -14.66
CA VAL A 22 2.98 -1.36 -14.30
C VAL A 22 3.52 -2.72 -13.81
N ALA A 23 2.70 -3.50 -13.11
CA ALA A 23 3.00 -4.86 -12.63
C ALA A 23 4.33 -4.94 -11.85
N MET A 24 4.53 -4.03 -10.88
CA MET A 24 5.77 -3.89 -10.12
C MET A 24 5.63 -4.30 -8.64
N SER A 25 4.57 -4.99 -8.24
CA SER A 25 4.33 -5.46 -6.87
C SER A 25 5.51 -6.30 -6.33
N HIS A 26 6.11 -7.15 -7.15
CA HIS A 26 7.36 -7.89 -6.83
C HIS A 26 8.59 -7.00 -6.52
N LYS A 27 8.53 -5.68 -6.76
CA LYS A 27 9.61 -4.71 -6.46
C LYS A 27 9.37 -3.93 -5.17
N VAL A 28 8.28 -4.17 -4.43
CA VAL A 28 8.03 -3.52 -3.13
C VAL A 28 9.21 -3.70 -2.18
N ALA A 29 9.77 -4.92 -2.09
CA ALA A 29 10.97 -5.16 -1.28
C ALA A 29 12.15 -4.26 -1.73
N LYS A 30 12.38 -4.10 -3.04
CA LYS A 30 13.44 -3.22 -3.57
C LYS A 30 13.21 -1.74 -3.26
N HIS A 31 11.95 -1.32 -3.13
CA HIS A 31 11.61 0.04 -2.71
C HIS A 31 11.89 0.25 -1.22
N LEU A 32 11.64 -0.77 -0.38
CA LEU A 32 11.81 -0.68 1.06
C LEU A 32 13.27 -0.89 1.49
N THR A 33 14.01 -1.82 0.89
CA THR A 33 15.39 -2.16 1.26
C THR A 33 16.31 -0.96 1.55
N PRO A 34 16.41 0.07 0.66
CA PRO A 34 17.33 1.19 0.88
C PRO A 34 16.90 2.16 1.98
N LEU A 35 15.68 2.06 2.50
CA LEU A 35 15.18 2.98 3.52
C LEU A 35 15.83 2.69 4.89
N PRO A 36 16.19 3.73 5.67
CA PRO A 36 16.61 3.55 7.04
C PRO A 36 15.46 3.01 7.89
N ALA A 37 15.79 2.30 8.98
CA ALA A 37 14.79 1.68 9.86
C ALA A 37 13.76 2.69 10.40
N SER A 38 14.18 3.91 10.71
CA SER A 38 13.29 4.99 11.16
C SER A 38 12.25 5.39 10.10
N GLU A 39 12.64 5.45 8.82
CA GLU A 39 11.71 5.75 7.74
C GLU A 39 10.78 4.57 7.43
N LYS A 40 11.28 3.33 7.49
CA LYS A 40 10.44 2.12 7.36
C LYS A 40 9.36 2.10 8.44
N GLU A 41 9.73 2.38 9.69
CA GLU A 41 8.78 2.43 10.79
C GLU A 41 7.80 3.60 10.63
N ALA A 42 8.25 4.78 10.21
CA ALA A 42 7.36 5.91 9.93
C ALA A 42 6.35 5.58 8.81
N LEU A 43 6.81 4.94 7.73
CA LEU A 43 5.96 4.48 6.64
C LEU A 43 4.96 3.41 7.09
N ARG A 44 5.40 2.44 7.90
CA ARG A 44 4.55 1.40 8.49
C ARG A 44 3.46 2.02 9.35
N GLN A 45 3.80 2.94 10.24
CA GLN A 45 2.84 3.61 11.12
C GLN A 45 1.84 4.46 10.33
N GLU A 46 2.30 5.17 9.32
CA GLU A 46 1.44 5.95 8.44
C GLU A 46 0.45 5.07 7.68
N PHE A 47 0.90 3.96 7.09
CA PHE A 47 0.03 3.03 6.41
C PHE A 47 -1.00 2.44 7.39
N LYS A 48 -0.55 1.97 8.56
CA LYS A 48 -1.42 1.45 9.62
C LYS A 48 -2.47 2.48 10.06
N LEU A 49 -2.09 3.75 10.17
CA LEU A 49 -3.02 4.83 10.49
C LEU A 49 -4.09 4.98 9.42
N ARG A 50 -3.72 5.02 8.13
CA ARG A 50 -4.70 5.12 7.04
C ARG A 50 -5.66 3.95 6.95
N LEU A 51 -5.17 2.75 7.24
CA LEU A 51 -6.03 1.56 7.36
C LEU A 51 -7.03 1.72 8.52
N LYS A 52 -6.58 2.21 9.67
CA LYS A 52 -7.43 2.42 10.86
C LYS A 52 -8.46 3.53 10.66
N GLU A 53 -8.05 4.63 10.03
CA GLU A 53 -8.92 5.79 9.74
C GLU A 53 -9.80 5.58 8.50
N ASN A 54 -9.72 4.42 7.85
CA ASN A 54 -10.48 4.07 6.65
C ASN A 54 -10.25 5.03 5.48
N LEU A 55 -9.02 5.53 5.35
CA LEU A 55 -8.58 6.43 4.27
C LEU A 55 -8.12 5.67 3.01
N LEU A 56 -8.27 4.34 2.99
CA LEU A 56 -7.91 3.46 1.88
C LEU A 56 -9.11 2.59 1.51
N GLY A 57 -10.02 3.15 0.70
CA GLY A 57 -11.26 2.51 0.26
C GLY A 57 -11.29 2.21 -1.25
N ALA A 58 -12.48 1.99 -1.80
CA ALA A 58 -12.64 1.65 -3.22
C ALA A 58 -12.12 2.74 -4.18
N ALA A 59 -12.23 4.01 -3.79
CA ALA A 59 -11.71 5.14 -4.56
C ALA A 59 -10.18 5.10 -4.66
N GLU A 60 -9.51 4.87 -3.53
CA GLU A 60 -8.05 4.73 -3.47
C GLU A 60 -7.60 3.49 -4.20
N PHE A 61 -8.31 2.36 -4.06
CA PHE A 61 -8.02 1.14 -4.79
C PHE A 61 -7.96 1.44 -6.29
N ARG A 62 -9.03 2.03 -6.82
CA ARG A 62 -9.09 2.41 -8.24
C ARG A 62 -7.99 3.34 -8.67
N ARG A 63 -7.63 4.30 -7.82
CA ARG A 63 -6.56 5.25 -8.09
C ARG A 63 -5.19 4.57 -8.21
N PHE A 64 -4.89 3.61 -7.34
CA PHE A 64 -3.55 3.01 -7.27
C PHE A 64 -3.40 1.78 -8.17
N THR A 65 -4.45 0.96 -8.29
CA THR A 65 -4.38 -0.30 -9.05
C THR A 65 -4.79 -0.15 -10.51
N ALA A 66 -5.52 0.92 -10.86
CA ALA A 66 -6.24 1.09 -12.13
C ALA A 66 -7.39 0.07 -12.36
N CYS A 67 -7.75 -0.72 -11.35
CA CYS A 67 -8.87 -1.65 -11.35
C CYS A 67 -10.01 -1.15 -10.44
N SER A 68 -11.21 -1.72 -10.57
CA SER A 68 -12.29 -1.47 -9.60
C SER A 68 -12.44 -2.71 -8.74
N ALA A 69 -12.34 -2.54 -7.42
CA ALA A 69 -12.64 -3.62 -6.49
C ALA A 69 -14.13 -3.99 -6.55
N ARG A 70 -14.47 -5.21 -6.16
CA ARG A 70 -15.86 -5.69 -6.09
C ARG A 70 -16.73 -4.84 -5.17
N ASP A 71 -16.19 -4.48 -4.01
CA ASP A 71 -16.85 -3.64 -3.02
C ASP A 71 -15.82 -2.97 -2.09
N GLU A 72 -16.31 -2.08 -1.23
CA GLU A 72 -15.51 -1.33 -0.25
C GLU A 72 -14.73 -2.24 0.71
N LYS A 73 -15.33 -3.39 1.09
CA LYS A 73 -14.70 -4.35 2.00
C LYS A 73 -13.51 -5.02 1.32
N THR A 74 -13.66 -5.37 0.05
CA THR A 74 -12.65 -6.04 -0.75
C THR A 74 -11.49 -5.11 -1.06
N ALA A 75 -11.78 -3.83 -1.40
CA ALA A 75 -10.76 -2.79 -1.51
C ALA A 75 -9.93 -2.64 -0.23
N ARG A 76 -10.58 -2.61 0.93
CA ARG A 76 -9.89 -2.51 2.23
C ARG A 76 -9.06 -3.75 2.55
N GLN A 77 -9.52 -4.93 2.14
CA GLN A 77 -8.79 -6.17 2.34
C GLN A 77 -7.48 -6.14 1.54
N PHE A 78 -7.54 -5.74 0.26
CA PHE A 78 -6.33 -5.53 -0.56
C PHE A 78 -5.28 -4.67 0.15
N PHE A 79 -5.66 -3.52 0.72
CA PHE A 79 -4.70 -2.66 1.40
C PHE A 79 -4.11 -3.27 2.68
N ARG A 80 -4.86 -4.14 3.37
CA ARG A 80 -4.31 -4.91 4.51
C ARG A 80 -3.30 -5.94 4.04
N ASP A 81 -3.58 -6.60 2.93
CA ASP A 81 -2.69 -7.62 2.36
C ASP A 81 -1.41 -6.97 1.80
N VAL A 82 -1.52 -5.80 1.18
CA VAL A 82 -0.35 -4.99 0.79
C VAL A 82 0.48 -4.58 2.01
N TYR A 83 -0.16 -4.17 3.11
CA TYR A 83 0.53 -3.84 4.36
C TYR A 83 1.26 -5.07 4.94
N ALA A 84 0.60 -6.23 4.95
CA ALA A 84 1.19 -7.48 5.43
C ALA A 84 2.39 -7.90 4.57
N TYR A 85 2.26 -7.86 3.24
CA TYR A 85 3.35 -8.13 2.31
C TYR A 85 4.54 -7.17 2.49
N ALA A 86 4.26 -5.90 2.73
CA ALA A 86 5.31 -4.88 2.87
C ALA A 86 6.05 -4.94 4.21
N PHE A 87 5.40 -5.34 5.32
CA PHE A 87 5.95 -5.14 6.67
C PHE A 87 5.85 -6.35 7.62
N GLU A 88 5.10 -7.39 7.27
CA GLU A 88 4.77 -8.52 8.17
C GLU A 88 4.97 -9.88 7.50
N ASP A 89 5.86 -9.94 6.49
CA ASP A 89 6.18 -11.17 5.72
C ASP A 89 4.94 -11.86 5.12
N GLY A 90 3.91 -11.08 4.78
CA GLY A 90 2.70 -11.56 4.12
C GLY A 90 2.93 -11.95 2.66
N GLU A 91 1.94 -12.61 2.05
CA GLU A 91 1.99 -12.99 0.63
C GLU A 91 1.73 -11.78 -0.29
N GLU A 92 2.35 -11.78 -1.47
CA GLU A 92 2.12 -10.74 -2.48
C GLU A 92 0.67 -10.77 -2.97
N PRO A 93 -0.12 -9.68 -2.81
CA PRO A 93 -1.51 -9.69 -3.26
C PRO A 93 -1.60 -9.50 -4.78
N ASP A 94 -2.37 -10.37 -5.44
CA ASP A 94 -2.78 -10.19 -6.83
C ASP A 94 -4.02 -9.29 -6.88
N VAL A 95 -3.93 -8.15 -7.58
CA VAL A 95 -5.04 -7.20 -7.74
C VAL A 95 -6.28 -7.86 -8.33
N ALA A 96 -6.13 -8.88 -9.18
CA ALA A 96 -7.26 -9.54 -9.83
C ALA A 96 -8.17 -10.31 -8.85
N ASP A 97 -7.71 -10.59 -7.64
CA ASP A 97 -8.48 -11.29 -6.60
C ASP A 97 -9.45 -10.37 -5.83
N TYR A 98 -9.42 -9.06 -6.08
CA TYR A 98 -10.12 -8.03 -5.31
C TYR A 98 -11.10 -7.18 -6.15
#